data_AF-A0A0D6L6I8-F1
#
_entry.id   AF-A0A0D6L6I8-F1
#
_cell.length_a   1.000
_cell.length_b   1.000
_cell.length_c   1.000
_cell.angle_alpha   90.00
_cell.angle_beta   90.00
_cell.angle_gamma   90.00
#
_symmetry.space_group_name_H-M   'P 1'
#
loop_
_entity.id
_entity.type
_entity.pdbx_description
1 polymer ?
#
loop_
_entity_poly.entity_id
_entity_poly.type
_entity_poly.pdbx_seq_one_letter_code
_entity_poly.pdbx_strand_id
1 'polypeptide(L)'
;MCDRKTPLKLKSKIYRTVVRPVALYGAEFWPTTLKHEQTLHTVEMRMLPWTHRITRLGRVRKEDVRSMFGVAPIAAKMQEARLSWYGHVLRNEDSSVAKTAMNTTVGKDVDREGDPKPDLFELNEGSTTEYLSNLWKQHWEPRMKEYLRRKEHRSKLSGKDRKQKEPTPPSVVGCLLGMFRWEFLSATALKLTSDILQFANPFFLHQLIGFVSSPNSPLWKGLSYAILMFAVSETLRLSCSARREKTIGEIVNLMAIDVDRFQRITAQIQQFWSCPFQILMGLTYLFITLGYSAAPGVVIMIVFLPTNILGSISVKKWQVRQMKLKDERIKMIHEVLNGIKAIVSNNRLKNYFVADELDPGVVERDHKNDASCLMIAAAKDAIEFENFSAAWDSSDSNSTTLQDINLSAARGALIAVVGKVGCGKSSLLSALLGEMGKLHGRIGVRGKVAYVPQLPWIQNMTVRDNILFGKPFDKRRYNQVLNACALKPDLKILPSGDMTEIGEK
;
A
#
# COMPACT_ATOMS: atom_id res chain seq x y z
N MET A 1 16.58 4.70 -30.57
CA MET A 1 17.98 4.86 -30.10
C MET A 1 18.90 3.68 -30.43
N CYS A 2 18.38 2.46 -30.66
CA CYS A 2 19.19 1.24 -30.81
C CYS A 2 19.70 0.93 -32.22
N ASP A 3 19.41 1.79 -33.22
CA ASP A 3 19.83 1.59 -34.60
C ASP A 3 21.34 1.93 -34.77
N ARG A 4 22.05 1.14 -35.59
CA ARG A 4 23.48 1.29 -35.91
C ARG A 4 23.75 2.49 -36.82
N LYS A 5 22.78 2.90 -37.64
CA LYS A 5 22.94 3.98 -38.63
C LYS A 5 22.84 5.39 -38.03
N THR A 6 22.36 5.51 -36.79
CA THR A 6 22.14 6.82 -36.16
C THR A 6 23.45 7.39 -35.59
N PRO A 7 23.88 8.61 -35.99
CA PRO A 7 25.12 9.20 -35.50
C PRO A 7 25.08 9.44 -33.99
N LEU A 8 26.25 9.31 -33.35
CA LEU A 8 26.41 9.36 -31.89
C LEU A 8 25.99 10.71 -31.29
N LYS A 9 26.29 11.80 -32.01
CA LYS A 9 25.85 13.16 -31.65
C LYS A 9 24.32 13.25 -31.59
N LEU A 10 23.60 12.59 -32.50
CA LEU A 10 22.15 12.60 -32.53
C LEU A 10 21.56 11.78 -31.38
N LYS A 11 22.14 10.62 -31.04
CA LYS A 11 21.74 9.83 -29.86
C LYS A 11 21.94 10.62 -28.56
N SER A 12 23.08 11.29 -28.40
CA SER A 12 23.35 12.17 -27.25
C SER A 12 22.34 13.32 -27.17
N LYS A 13 22.04 13.96 -28.31
CA LYS A 13 21.04 15.04 -28.38
C LYS A 13 19.67 14.55 -27.92
N ILE A 14 19.19 13.42 -28.42
CA ILE A 14 17.87 12.85 -28.03
C ILE A 14 17.86 12.47 -26.53
N TYR A 15 18.95 11.94 -25.98
CA TYR A 15 19.01 11.65 -24.55
C TYR A 15 18.88 12.91 -23.69
N ARG A 16 19.57 14.00 -24.06
CA ARG A 16 19.49 15.28 -23.36
C ARG A 16 18.15 15.98 -23.51
N THR A 17 17.51 15.91 -24.68
CA THR A 17 16.28 16.66 -24.97
C THR A 17 15.00 15.91 -24.63
N VAL A 18 15.02 14.58 -24.60
CA VAL A 18 13.80 13.77 -24.40
C VAL A 18 13.89 12.94 -23.12
N VAL A 19 14.90 12.09 -23.01
CA VAL A 19 14.97 11.08 -21.94
C VAL A 19 15.22 11.73 -20.58
N ARG A 20 16.16 12.67 -20.52
CA ARG A 20 16.55 13.33 -19.27
C ARG A 20 15.45 14.23 -18.67
N PRO A 21 14.78 15.11 -19.44
CA PRO A 21 13.66 15.88 -18.91
C PRO A 21 12.51 15.01 -18.42
N VAL A 22 12.20 13.91 -19.11
CA VAL A 22 11.18 12.95 -18.66
C VAL A 22 11.59 12.24 -17.38
N ALA A 23 12.86 11.86 -17.24
CA ALA A 23 13.38 11.23 -16.02
C ALA A 23 13.44 12.19 -14.82
N LEU A 24 13.62 13.48 -15.07
CA LEU A 24 13.65 14.55 -14.04
C LEU A 24 12.31 15.25 -13.87
N TYR A 25 11.26 14.84 -14.59
CA TYR A 25 9.96 15.48 -14.51
C TYR A 25 9.38 15.33 -13.10
N GLY A 26 9.05 16.47 -12.47
CA GLY A 26 8.54 16.50 -11.10
C GLY A 26 9.62 16.43 -10.01
N ALA A 27 10.90 16.24 -10.35
CA ALA A 27 11.99 16.21 -9.36
C ALA A 27 12.18 17.54 -8.60
N GLU A 28 11.56 18.62 -9.08
CA GLU A 28 11.53 19.95 -8.45
C GLU A 28 10.60 20.01 -7.22
N PHE A 29 9.51 19.22 -7.21
CA PHE A 29 8.40 19.34 -6.24
C PHE A 29 8.35 18.21 -5.21
N TRP A 30 9.07 17.11 -5.44
CA TRP A 30 9.00 15.92 -4.61
C TRP A 30 10.17 15.89 -3.61
N PRO A 31 9.95 15.39 -2.37
CA PRO A 31 11.04 15.10 -1.46
C PRO A 31 11.85 13.91 -2.02
N THR A 32 12.90 14.20 -2.79
CA THR A 32 13.78 13.17 -3.34
C THR A 32 14.66 12.61 -2.22
N THR A 33 14.39 11.37 -1.82
CA THR A 33 15.27 10.64 -0.90
C THR A 33 16.54 10.14 -1.61
N LEU A 34 17.59 9.83 -0.84
CA LEU A 34 18.86 9.26 -1.36
C LEU A 34 18.62 8.02 -2.25
N LYS A 35 17.57 7.24 -1.97
CA LYS A 35 17.16 6.05 -2.74
C LYS A 35 16.66 6.41 -4.14
N HIS A 36 15.92 7.52 -4.31
CA HIS A 36 15.47 8.00 -5.61
C HIS A 36 16.66 8.46 -6.47
N GLU A 37 17.62 9.15 -5.85
CA GLU A 37 18.85 9.58 -6.51
C GLU A 37 19.70 8.38 -6.97
N GLN A 38 19.89 7.38 -6.11
CA GLN A 38 20.57 6.13 -6.45
C GLN A 38 19.86 5.35 -7.57
N THR A 39 18.53 5.38 -7.59
CA THR A 39 17.72 4.72 -8.63
C THR A 39 17.87 5.43 -9.97
N LEU A 40 17.75 6.76 -10.01
CA LEU A 40 17.98 7.58 -11.20
C LEU A 40 19.41 7.42 -11.71
N HIS A 41 20.39 7.38 -10.80
CA HIS A 41 21.78 7.11 -11.12
C HIS A 41 21.95 5.71 -11.75
N THR A 42 21.29 4.69 -11.20
CA THR A 42 21.32 3.33 -11.75
C THR A 42 20.67 3.24 -13.13
N VAL A 43 19.56 3.96 -13.34
CA VAL A 43 18.89 4.06 -14.64
C VAL A 43 19.79 4.74 -15.67
N GLU A 44 20.42 5.87 -15.33
CA GLU A 44 21.39 6.55 -16.19
C GLU A 44 22.57 5.63 -16.55
N MET A 45 23.09 4.90 -15.55
CA MET A 45 24.20 3.95 -15.73
C MET A 45 23.84 2.73 -16.56
N ARG A 46 22.56 2.39 -16.70
CA ARG A 46 22.09 1.33 -17.62
C ARG A 46 21.77 1.87 -19.00
N MET A 47 21.14 3.04 -19.07
CA MET A 47 20.71 3.62 -20.35
C MET A 47 21.88 4.11 -21.21
N LEU A 48 22.87 4.81 -20.65
CA LEU A 48 23.97 5.36 -21.44
C LEU A 48 24.75 4.26 -22.19
N PRO A 49 25.19 3.14 -21.55
CA PRO A 49 25.84 2.05 -22.28
C PRO A 49 24.89 1.29 -23.22
N TRP A 50 23.61 1.16 -22.86
CA TRP A 50 22.61 0.48 -23.68
C TRP A 50 22.36 1.21 -25.02
N THR A 51 22.35 2.55 -25.02
CA THR A 51 22.21 3.34 -26.26
C THR A 51 23.37 3.16 -27.25
N HIS A 52 24.52 2.68 -26.77
CA HIS A 52 25.72 2.44 -27.57
C HIS A 52 26.04 0.94 -27.78
N ARG A 53 25.28 0.01 -27.20
CA ARG A 53 25.57 -1.45 -27.19
C ARG A 53 27.04 -1.76 -26.83
N ILE A 54 27.58 -1.12 -25.79
CA ILE A 54 28.88 -1.52 -25.24
C ILE A 54 28.70 -2.91 -24.61
N THR A 55 29.27 -3.94 -25.22
CA THR A 55 29.29 -5.31 -24.69
C THR A 55 30.14 -5.38 -23.43
N ARG A 56 29.78 -6.26 -22.48
CA ARG A 56 30.49 -6.47 -21.19
C ARG A 56 31.99 -6.78 -21.30
N LEU A 57 32.50 -7.05 -22.51
CA LEU A 57 33.93 -7.27 -22.79
C LEU A 57 34.76 -5.96 -22.89
N GLY A 58 34.14 -4.80 -23.09
CA GLY A 58 34.84 -3.52 -23.04
C GLY A 58 34.91 -3.00 -21.60
N ARG A 59 36.06 -3.13 -20.94
CA ARG A 59 36.31 -2.52 -19.61
C ARG A 59 36.45 -0.99 -19.71
N VAL A 60 35.39 -0.29 -20.10
CA VAL A 60 35.32 1.17 -20.14
C VAL A 60 34.85 1.68 -18.78
N ARG A 61 35.53 2.65 -18.17
CA ARG A 61 35.08 3.19 -16.87
C ARG A 61 33.80 4.00 -17.09
N LYS A 62 32.93 3.99 -16.08
CA LYS A 62 31.59 4.58 -16.17
C LYS A 62 31.60 6.10 -16.38
N GLU A 63 32.66 6.77 -15.94
CA GLU A 63 32.90 8.19 -16.14
C GLU A 63 33.30 8.51 -17.59
N ASP A 64 34.07 7.62 -18.21
CA ASP A 64 34.47 7.73 -19.62
C ASP A 64 33.24 7.69 -20.52
N VAL A 65 32.25 6.84 -20.21
CA VAL A 65 30.97 6.79 -20.96
C VAL A 65 30.26 8.15 -20.91
N ARG A 66 30.18 8.81 -19.75
CA ARG A 66 29.55 10.14 -19.63
C ARG A 66 30.29 11.20 -20.44
N SER A 67 31.63 11.15 -20.44
CA SER A 67 32.48 12.07 -21.22
C SER A 67 32.26 11.91 -22.73
N MET A 68 32.12 10.67 -23.22
CA MET A 68 31.82 10.38 -24.63
C MET A 68 30.45 10.93 -25.08
N PHE A 69 29.47 10.98 -24.17
CA PHE A 69 28.17 11.61 -24.45
C PHE A 69 28.18 13.14 -24.21
N GLY A 70 29.17 13.68 -23.49
CA GLY A 70 29.25 15.09 -23.05
C GLY A 70 28.17 15.47 -22.03
N VAL A 71 27.71 14.50 -21.24
CA VAL A 71 26.47 14.58 -20.45
C VAL A 71 26.82 14.65 -18.95
N ALA A 72 26.38 15.72 -18.27
CA ALA A 72 26.57 15.89 -16.82
C ALA A 72 25.77 14.84 -16.01
N PRO A 73 26.21 14.45 -14.79
CA PRO A 73 25.50 13.47 -13.95
C PRO A 73 24.04 13.87 -13.69
N ILE A 74 23.12 12.90 -13.73
CA ILE A 74 21.69 13.16 -13.50
C ILE A 74 21.41 13.74 -12.10
N ALA A 75 22.18 13.31 -11.09
CA ALA A 75 22.11 13.83 -9.72
C ALA A 75 22.43 15.33 -9.65
N ALA A 76 23.51 15.77 -10.31
CA ALA A 76 23.89 17.18 -10.37
C ALA A 76 22.83 18.02 -11.10
N LYS A 77 22.24 17.49 -12.18
CA LYS A 77 21.14 18.17 -12.89
C LYS A 77 19.84 18.21 -12.09
N MET A 78 19.56 17.20 -11.27
CA MET A 78 18.44 17.21 -10.33
C MET A 78 18.64 18.29 -9.26
N GLN A 79 19.84 18.40 -8.71
CA GLN A 79 20.18 19.44 -7.74
C GLN A 79 20.09 20.85 -8.35
N GLU A 80 20.58 21.04 -9.57
CA GLU A 80 20.47 22.29 -10.32
C GLU A 80 19.01 22.70 -10.58
N ALA A 81 18.15 21.76 -10.99
CA ALA A 81 16.72 22.02 -11.20
C ALA A 81 16.02 22.46 -9.89
N ARG A 82 16.35 21.79 -8.77
CA ARG A 82 15.82 22.16 -7.44
C ARG A 82 16.31 23.52 -6.98
N LEU A 83 17.59 23.83 -7.16
CA LEU A 83 18.16 25.15 -6.81
C LEU A 83 17.58 26.26 -7.68
N SER A 84 17.31 25.99 -8.97
CA SER A 84 16.65 26.93 -9.88
C SER A 84 15.20 27.20 -9.45
N TRP A 85 14.44 26.15 -9.13
CA TRP A 85 13.08 26.27 -8.59
C TRP A 85 13.07 27.02 -7.26
N TYR A 86 13.94 26.65 -6.32
CA TYR A 86 14.08 27.30 -5.03
C TYR A 86 14.43 28.79 -5.17
N GLY A 87 15.35 29.13 -6.07
CA GLY A 87 15.66 30.52 -6.41
C GLY A 87 14.47 31.25 -7.04
N HIS A 88 13.64 30.57 -7.83
CA HIS A 88 12.41 31.15 -8.39
C HIS A 88 11.35 31.39 -7.31
N VAL A 89 11.20 30.49 -6.34
CA VAL A 89 10.28 30.65 -5.20
C VAL A 89 10.74 31.77 -4.26
N LEU A 90 12.03 31.90 -3.99
CA LEU A 90 12.58 32.97 -3.15
C LEU A 90 12.43 34.37 -3.78
N ARG A 91 12.50 34.46 -5.12
CA ARG A 91 12.29 35.70 -5.87
C ARG A 91 10.81 36.09 -6.02
N ASN A 92 9.88 35.20 -5.68
CA ASN A 92 8.45 35.46 -5.78
C ASN A 92 7.95 36.32 -4.60
N GLU A 93 6.85 37.04 -4.80
CA GLU A 93 6.20 37.84 -3.74
C GLU A 93 5.81 36.97 -2.53
N ASP A 94 5.86 37.54 -1.32
CA ASP A 94 5.54 36.84 -0.06
C ASP A 94 4.10 36.33 0.01
N SER A 95 3.20 36.89 -0.80
CA SER A 95 1.80 36.49 -0.99
C SER A 95 1.63 35.27 -1.91
N SER A 96 2.68 34.84 -2.61
CA SER A 96 2.62 33.70 -3.52
C SER A 96 2.38 32.41 -2.75
N VAL A 97 1.36 31.65 -3.17
CA VAL A 97 0.96 30.36 -2.56
C VAL A 97 2.15 29.43 -2.34
N ALA A 98 3.12 29.43 -3.26
CA ALA A 98 4.33 28.61 -3.15
C ALA A 98 5.25 29.05 -2.00
N LYS A 99 5.39 30.36 -1.76
CA LYS A 99 6.23 30.94 -0.70
C LYS A 99 5.53 30.87 0.66
N THR A 100 4.21 31.07 0.68
CA THR A 100 3.37 30.86 1.87
C THR A 100 3.39 29.39 2.30
N ALA A 101 3.24 28.45 1.37
CA ALA A 101 3.30 27.02 1.68
C ALA A 101 4.68 26.60 2.21
N MET A 102 5.77 27.20 1.69
CA MET A 102 7.13 26.96 2.17
C MET A 102 7.36 27.48 3.60
N ASN A 103 6.75 28.63 3.95
CA ASN A 103 6.91 29.25 5.26
C ASN A 103 5.88 28.77 6.30
N THR A 104 4.89 27.99 5.89
CA THR A 104 3.84 27.50 6.79
C THR A 104 4.39 26.33 7.61
N THR A 105 4.68 26.58 8.89
CA THR A 105 4.84 25.53 9.89
C THR A 105 3.46 25.07 10.35
N VAL A 106 3.04 23.87 9.95
CA VAL A 106 1.81 23.25 10.44
C VAL A 106 1.99 22.96 11.93
N GLY A 107 1.26 23.69 12.78
CA GLY A 107 1.24 23.47 14.23
C GLY A 107 0.80 22.05 14.54
N LYS A 108 1.61 21.32 15.31
CA LYS A 108 1.28 19.97 15.79
C LYS A 108 0.82 20.08 17.23
N ASP A 109 -0.41 19.66 17.51
CA ASP A 109 -0.81 19.33 18.86
C ASP A 109 -0.04 18.07 19.30
N VAL A 110 0.68 18.20 20.41
CA VAL A 110 1.55 17.15 20.95
C VAL A 110 0.80 16.49 22.10
N ASP A 111 0.83 15.16 22.18
CA ASP A 111 0.29 14.44 23.35
C ASP A 111 1.20 14.62 24.59
N ARG A 112 0.76 14.08 25.74
CA ARG A 112 1.47 14.21 27.03
C ARG A 112 2.89 13.61 27.01
N GLU A 113 3.21 12.79 26.01
CA GLU A 113 4.50 12.10 25.87
C GLU A 113 5.43 12.76 24.85
N GLY A 114 4.99 13.82 24.18
CA GLY A 114 5.82 14.54 23.22
C GLY A 114 5.64 14.05 21.77
N ASP A 115 4.73 13.12 21.52
CA ASP A 115 4.47 12.56 20.21
C ASP A 115 3.45 13.40 19.43
N PRO A 116 3.63 13.57 18.10
CA PRO A 116 2.63 14.23 17.27
C PRO A 116 1.34 13.42 17.30
N LYS A 117 0.24 13.99 17.81
CA LYS A 117 -1.06 13.34 17.64
C LYS A 117 -1.35 13.24 16.14
N PRO A 118 -1.77 12.06 15.63
CA PRO A 118 -2.32 11.98 14.29
C PRO A 118 -3.52 12.93 14.24
N ASP A 119 -3.49 13.89 13.32
CA ASP A 119 -4.46 14.98 13.11
C ASP A 119 -5.77 14.46 12.49
N LEU A 120 -6.27 13.34 13.01
CA LEU A 120 -7.52 12.72 12.62
C LEU A 120 -8.45 12.71 13.82
N PHE A 121 -9.57 13.40 13.65
CA PHE A 121 -10.70 13.30 14.56
C PHE A 121 -11.13 11.83 14.68
N GLU A 122 -11.47 11.42 15.90
CA GLU A 122 -12.14 10.15 16.12
C GLU A 122 -13.45 10.11 15.33
N LEU A 123 -13.78 8.93 14.81
CA LEU A 123 -15.02 8.72 14.07
C LEU A 123 -16.20 8.92 15.02
N ASN A 124 -17.26 9.60 14.54
CA ASN A 124 -18.53 9.66 15.26
C ASN A 124 -19.01 8.24 15.59
N GLU A 125 -19.64 8.06 16.76
CA GLU A 125 -20.10 6.75 17.25
C GLU A 125 -20.92 5.97 16.21
N GLY A 126 -21.79 6.66 15.46
CA GLY A 126 -22.62 6.07 14.39
C GLY A 126 -21.87 5.67 13.11
N SER A 127 -20.59 6.02 12.97
CA SER A 127 -19.72 5.66 11.84
C SER A 127 -18.62 4.67 12.22
N THR A 128 -18.61 4.21 13.48
CA THR A 128 -17.65 3.21 13.95
C THR A 128 -17.97 1.83 13.38
N THR A 129 -16.94 1.01 13.17
CA THR A 129 -17.09 -0.37 12.70
C THR A 129 -17.92 -1.21 13.66
N GLU A 130 -17.80 -0.96 14.97
CA GLU A 130 -18.56 -1.66 15.99
C GLU A 130 -20.07 -1.41 15.85
N TYR A 131 -20.48 -0.15 15.76
CA TYR A 131 -21.87 0.22 15.56
C TYR A 131 -22.44 -0.37 14.26
N LEU A 132 -21.74 -0.18 13.13
CA LEU A 132 -22.20 -0.65 11.82
C LEU A 132 -22.26 -2.19 11.73
N SER A 133 -21.30 -2.90 12.35
CA SER A 133 -21.29 -4.36 12.42
C SER A 133 -22.46 -4.88 13.25
N ASN A 134 -22.75 -4.25 14.39
CA ASN A 134 -23.89 -4.62 15.23
C ASN A 134 -25.23 -4.35 14.50
N LEU A 135 -25.35 -3.21 13.83
CA LEU A 135 -26.53 -2.87 13.02
C LEU A 135 -26.73 -3.84 11.84
N TRP A 136 -25.64 -4.26 11.19
CA TRP A 136 -25.65 -5.27 10.14
C TRP A 136 -26.15 -6.61 10.67
N LYS A 137 -25.60 -7.09 11.79
CA LYS A 137 -26.04 -8.35 12.43
C LYS A 137 -27.53 -8.33 12.73
N GLN A 138 -28.04 -7.23 13.29
CA GLN A 138 -29.45 -7.06 13.61
C GLN A 138 -30.38 -7.27 12.39
N HIS A 139 -29.97 -6.82 11.20
CA HIS A 139 -30.78 -6.91 9.98
C HIS A 139 -30.50 -8.17 9.13
N TRP A 140 -29.25 -8.66 9.15
CA TRP A 140 -28.80 -9.78 8.32
C TRP A 140 -29.05 -11.14 8.95
N GLU A 141 -28.76 -11.30 10.25
CA GLU A 141 -28.85 -12.60 10.93
C GLU A 141 -30.26 -13.19 10.90
N PRO A 142 -31.36 -12.43 11.15
CA PRO A 142 -32.70 -12.99 11.07
C PRO A 142 -33.06 -13.50 9.67
N ARG A 143 -32.65 -12.76 8.63
CA ARG A 143 -32.89 -13.12 7.22
C ARG A 143 -32.08 -14.36 6.81
N MET A 144 -30.84 -14.46 7.29
CA MET A 144 -29.98 -15.61 7.04
C MET A 144 -30.51 -16.85 7.78
N LYS A 145 -30.94 -16.71 9.04
CA LYS A 145 -31.55 -17.80 9.82
C LYS A 145 -32.80 -18.34 9.13
N GLU A 146 -33.68 -17.47 8.63
CA GLU A 146 -34.87 -17.89 7.90
C GLU A 146 -34.54 -18.58 6.56
N TYR A 147 -33.51 -18.09 5.84
CA TYR A 147 -33.02 -18.76 4.63
C TYR A 147 -32.46 -20.16 4.91
N LEU A 148 -31.62 -20.30 5.94
CA LEU A 148 -31.05 -21.59 6.35
C LEU A 148 -32.16 -22.56 6.78
N ARG A 149 -33.17 -22.09 7.54
CA ARG A 149 -34.34 -22.88 7.94
C ARG A 149 -35.11 -23.41 6.73
N ARG A 150 -35.36 -22.56 5.72
CA ARG A 150 -36.03 -22.98 4.46
C ARG A 150 -35.19 -23.98 3.67
N LYS A 151 -33.87 -23.79 3.65
CA LYS A 151 -32.93 -24.70 2.98
C LYS A 151 -32.90 -26.08 3.66
N GLU A 152 -32.89 -26.11 4.99
CA GLU A 152 -32.91 -27.34 5.79
C GLU A 152 -34.25 -28.07 5.64
N HIS A 153 -35.38 -27.37 5.72
CA HIS A 153 -36.71 -27.94 5.49
C HIS A 153 -36.81 -28.59 4.09
N ARG A 154 -36.23 -27.95 3.08
CA ARG A 154 -36.16 -28.52 1.72
C ARG A 154 -35.28 -29.75 1.63
N SER A 155 -34.15 -29.82 2.35
CA SER A 155 -33.31 -31.03 2.36
C SER A 155 -34.01 -32.26 2.93
N LYS A 156 -35.05 -32.06 3.74
CA LYS A 156 -35.88 -33.11 4.34
C LYS A 156 -37.04 -33.58 3.44
N LEU A 157 -37.32 -32.91 2.32
CA LEU A 157 -38.37 -33.29 1.35
C LEU A 157 -37.85 -34.34 0.33
N SER A 158 -38.68 -35.33 -0.02
CA SER A 158 -38.35 -36.41 -0.99
C SER A 158 -39.13 -36.28 -2.32
N GLY A 159 -38.54 -36.73 -3.43
CA GLY A 159 -39.22 -36.91 -4.71
C GLY A 159 -39.69 -35.61 -5.41
N LYS A 160 -40.95 -35.59 -5.89
CA LYS A 160 -41.54 -34.56 -6.78
C LYS A 160 -41.48 -33.13 -6.22
N ASP A 161 -41.55 -32.96 -4.90
CA ASP A 161 -41.52 -31.64 -4.24
C ASP A 161 -40.14 -30.98 -4.26
N ARG A 162 -39.07 -31.76 -4.47
CA ARG A 162 -37.70 -31.23 -4.59
C ARG A 162 -37.44 -30.50 -5.91
N LYS A 163 -38.33 -30.67 -6.91
CA LYS A 163 -38.30 -29.95 -8.21
C LYS A 163 -38.65 -28.46 -8.09
N GLN A 164 -39.16 -27.99 -6.95
CA GLN A 164 -39.34 -26.55 -6.72
C GLN A 164 -38.00 -25.81 -6.67
N LYS A 165 -38.02 -24.57 -7.17
CA LYS A 165 -36.87 -23.66 -7.28
C LYS A 165 -36.20 -23.49 -5.91
N GLU A 166 -34.87 -23.47 -5.87
CA GLU A 166 -34.14 -23.29 -4.62
C GLU A 166 -34.58 -22.00 -3.90
N PRO A 167 -34.66 -22.00 -2.55
CA PRO A 167 -34.89 -20.76 -1.83
C PRO A 167 -33.80 -19.77 -2.24
N THR A 168 -34.19 -18.56 -2.59
CA THR A 168 -33.25 -17.50 -2.97
C THR A 168 -32.54 -16.98 -1.73
N PRO A 169 -31.21 -16.79 -1.76
CA PRO A 169 -30.49 -16.19 -0.63
C PRO A 169 -30.99 -14.76 -0.37
N PRO A 170 -30.89 -14.28 0.88
CA PRO A 170 -31.27 -12.92 1.20
C PRO A 170 -30.38 -11.93 0.44
N SER A 171 -30.97 -10.85 -0.07
CA SER A 171 -30.25 -9.84 -0.84
C SER A 171 -29.48 -8.89 0.07
N VAL A 172 -28.19 -8.69 -0.22
CA VAL A 172 -27.31 -7.72 0.47
C VAL A 172 -27.86 -6.30 0.30
N VAL A 173 -28.25 -5.92 -0.92
CA VAL A 173 -28.82 -4.60 -1.24
C VAL A 173 -30.09 -4.33 -0.43
N GLY A 174 -30.96 -5.33 -0.28
CA GLY A 174 -32.18 -5.20 0.53
C GLY A 174 -31.90 -5.11 2.03
N CYS A 175 -30.75 -5.58 2.50
CA CYS A 175 -30.31 -5.39 3.89
C CYS A 175 -29.76 -3.97 4.10
N LEU A 176 -28.92 -3.50 3.17
CA LEU A 176 -28.36 -2.14 3.20
C LEU A 176 -29.45 -1.06 3.14
N LEU A 177 -30.45 -1.20 2.25
CA LEU A 177 -31.60 -0.29 2.20
C LEU A 177 -32.44 -0.33 3.49
N GLY A 178 -32.42 -1.46 4.20
CA GLY A 178 -33.08 -1.60 5.50
C GLY A 178 -32.32 -0.91 6.63
N MET A 179 -30.99 -0.95 6.60
CA MET A 179 -30.10 -0.29 7.58
C MET A 179 -30.17 1.24 7.44
N PHE A 180 -30.08 1.76 6.21
CA PHE A 180 -29.98 3.20 5.93
C PHE A 180 -31.29 3.82 5.41
N ARG A 181 -32.45 3.29 5.84
CA ARG A 181 -33.75 3.66 5.28
C ARG A 181 -34.10 5.13 5.51
N TRP A 182 -33.69 5.70 6.65
CA TRP A 182 -34.05 7.05 7.06
C TRP A 182 -33.15 8.08 6.39
N GLU A 183 -31.89 7.74 6.20
CA GLU A 183 -30.90 8.50 5.44
C GLU A 183 -31.26 8.52 3.96
N PHE A 184 -31.76 7.40 3.43
CA PHE A 184 -32.23 7.36 2.05
C PHE A 184 -33.52 8.17 1.85
N LEU A 185 -34.46 8.10 2.81
CA LEU A 185 -35.71 8.85 2.75
C LEU A 185 -35.46 10.36 2.88
N SER A 186 -34.58 10.79 3.79
CA SER A 186 -34.22 12.20 3.95
C SER A 186 -33.48 12.74 2.73
N ALA A 187 -32.56 11.97 2.13
CA ALA A 187 -31.90 12.32 0.88
C ALA A 187 -32.89 12.45 -0.28
N THR A 188 -33.88 11.55 -0.38
CA THR A 188 -34.98 11.64 -1.37
C THR A 188 -35.83 12.88 -1.14
N ALA A 189 -36.18 13.13 0.13
CA ALA A 189 -36.72 14.37 0.71
C ALA A 189 -36.11 15.64 0.09
N LEU A 190 -34.84 15.83 0.44
CA LEU A 190 -34.04 16.98 0.06
C LEU A 190 -33.88 17.09 -1.46
N LYS A 191 -33.72 15.96 -2.15
CA LYS A 191 -33.57 15.94 -3.60
C LYS A 191 -34.84 16.38 -4.31
N LEU A 192 -36.01 15.91 -3.86
CA LEU A 192 -37.30 16.34 -4.40
C LEU A 192 -37.51 17.84 -4.21
N THR A 193 -37.22 18.36 -3.01
CA THR A 193 -37.29 19.81 -2.73
C THR A 193 -36.35 20.60 -3.64
N SER A 194 -35.11 20.13 -3.81
CA SER A 194 -34.15 20.75 -4.72
C SER A 194 -34.63 20.76 -6.17
N ASP A 195 -35.24 19.68 -6.65
CA ASP A 195 -35.73 19.59 -8.02
C ASP A 195 -36.90 20.53 -8.27
N ILE A 196 -37.82 20.66 -7.31
CA ILE A 196 -38.94 21.62 -7.39
C ILE A 196 -38.41 23.06 -7.40
N LEU A 197 -37.47 23.38 -6.52
CA LEU A 197 -36.86 24.72 -6.44
C LEU A 197 -36.13 25.11 -7.74
N GLN A 198 -35.53 24.14 -8.44
CA GLN A 198 -34.87 24.39 -9.71
C GLN A 198 -35.84 24.93 -10.78
N PHE A 199 -37.09 24.46 -10.81
CA PHE A 199 -38.13 24.95 -11.73
C PHE A 199 -38.83 26.23 -11.26
N ALA A 200 -38.66 26.63 -10.01
CA ALA A 200 -39.19 27.89 -9.50
C ALA A 200 -38.49 29.11 -10.14
N ASN A 201 -37.20 28.99 -10.47
CA ASN A 201 -36.42 30.11 -11.01
C ASN A 201 -36.90 30.60 -12.40
N PRO A 202 -37.11 29.74 -13.42
CA PRO A 202 -37.72 30.14 -14.70
C PRO A 202 -39.13 30.73 -14.53
N PHE A 203 -39.93 30.20 -13.60
CA PHE A 203 -41.26 30.71 -13.30
C PHE A 203 -41.23 32.15 -12.79
N PHE A 204 -40.38 32.45 -11.80
CA PHE A 204 -40.23 33.81 -11.30
C PHE A 204 -39.62 34.77 -12.32
N LEU A 205 -38.70 34.29 -13.16
CA LEU A 205 -38.17 35.08 -14.26
C LEU A 205 -39.28 35.48 -15.25
N HIS A 206 -40.19 34.57 -15.59
CA HIS A 206 -41.34 34.87 -16.45
C HIS A 206 -42.26 35.94 -15.82
N GLN A 207 -42.56 35.84 -14.52
CA GLN A 207 -43.36 36.83 -13.80
C GLN A 207 -42.66 38.20 -13.72
N LEU A 208 -41.33 38.22 -13.55
CA LEU A 208 -40.54 39.45 -13.54
C LEU A 208 -40.54 40.14 -14.92
N ILE A 209 -40.39 39.39 -16.01
CA ILE A 209 -40.49 39.93 -17.38
C ILE A 209 -41.89 40.51 -17.63
N GLY A 210 -42.94 39.83 -17.18
CA GLY A 210 -44.32 40.34 -17.26
C GLY A 210 -44.53 41.62 -16.44
N PHE A 211 -43.93 41.71 -15.26
CA PHE A 211 -43.93 42.92 -14.42
C PHE A 211 -43.24 44.10 -15.13
N VAL A 212 -42.03 43.89 -15.67
CA VAL A 212 -41.28 44.93 -16.39
C VAL A 212 -42.04 45.44 -17.62
N SER A 213 -42.83 44.57 -18.25
CA SER A 213 -43.65 44.92 -19.42
C SER A 213 -44.93 45.69 -19.07
N SER A 214 -45.29 45.81 -17.79
CA SER A 214 -46.56 46.39 -17.32
C SER A 214 -46.35 47.70 -16.54
N PRO A 215 -46.61 48.89 -17.14
CA PRO A 215 -46.24 50.18 -16.56
C PRO A 215 -46.98 50.57 -15.26
N ASN A 216 -48.15 49.97 -14.97
CA ASN A 216 -48.99 50.32 -13.81
C ASN A 216 -48.92 49.33 -12.63
N SER A 217 -47.88 48.50 -12.57
CA SER A 217 -47.75 47.47 -11.53
C SER A 217 -47.00 47.99 -10.28
N PRO A 218 -47.44 47.65 -9.06
CA PRO A 218 -46.85 48.20 -7.85
C PRO A 218 -45.46 47.59 -7.54
N LEU A 219 -44.50 48.46 -7.20
CA LEU A 219 -43.07 48.11 -7.02
C LEU A 219 -42.79 46.97 -6.04
N TRP A 220 -43.61 46.80 -5.00
CA TRP A 220 -43.44 45.73 -4.01
C TRP A 220 -43.55 44.33 -4.61
N LYS A 221 -44.30 44.15 -5.72
CA LYS A 221 -44.41 42.86 -6.42
C LYS A 221 -43.13 42.51 -7.18
N GLY A 222 -42.50 43.50 -7.83
CA GLY A 222 -41.21 43.29 -8.49
C GLY A 222 -40.09 42.98 -7.49
N LEU A 223 -40.07 43.71 -6.36
CA LEU A 223 -39.11 43.47 -5.28
C LEU A 223 -39.30 42.09 -4.64
N SER A 224 -40.54 41.63 -4.45
CA SER A 224 -40.80 40.30 -3.88
C SER A 224 -40.36 39.18 -4.83
N TYR A 225 -40.58 39.30 -6.14
CA TYR A 225 -40.06 38.32 -7.12
C TYR A 225 -38.53 38.26 -7.13
N ALA A 226 -37.85 39.41 -7.07
CA ALA A 226 -36.38 39.46 -7.04
C ALA A 226 -35.78 38.84 -5.77
N ILE A 227 -36.35 39.13 -4.59
CA ILE A 227 -35.92 38.52 -3.31
C ILE A 227 -36.14 37.00 -3.33
N LEU A 228 -37.28 36.56 -3.87
CA LEU A 228 -37.61 35.13 -3.95
C LEU A 228 -36.69 34.37 -4.91
N MET A 229 -36.33 34.97 -6.06
CA MET A 229 -35.32 34.42 -6.97
C MET A 229 -33.95 34.29 -6.31
N PHE A 230 -33.53 35.30 -5.54
CA PHE A 230 -32.27 35.26 -4.80
C PHE A 230 -32.25 34.14 -3.75
N ALA A 231 -33.33 34.00 -2.97
CA ALA A 231 -33.46 32.96 -1.96
C ALA A 231 -33.42 31.53 -2.56
N VAL A 232 -34.09 31.33 -3.70
CA VAL A 232 -34.06 30.04 -4.42
C VAL A 232 -32.64 29.73 -4.94
N SER A 233 -31.95 30.72 -5.51
CA SER A 233 -30.58 30.54 -6.04
C SER A 233 -29.58 30.18 -4.94
N GLU A 234 -29.67 30.79 -3.77
CA GLU A 234 -28.75 30.54 -2.65
C GLU A 234 -28.97 29.15 -2.05
N THR A 235 -30.23 28.73 -1.91
CA THR A 235 -30.61 27.40 -1.40
C THR A 235 -30.05 26.27 -2.28
N LEU A 236 -30.05 26.45 -3.61
CA LEU A 236 -29.50 25.47 -4.55
C LEU A 236 -27.96 25.36 -4.47
N ARG A 237 -27.26 26.47 -4.19
CA ARG A 237 -25.80 26.49 -4.04
C ARG A 237 -25.33 25.75 -2.78
N LEU A 238 -26.00 25.97 -1.66
CA LEU A 238 -25.72 25.30 -0.38
C LEU A 238 -25.83 23.77 -0.50
N SER A 239 -26.85 23.26 -1.20
CA SER A 239 -27.05 21.82 -1.43
C SER A 239 -25.90 21.17 -2.23
N CYS A 240 -25.33 21.88 -3.20
CA CYS A 240 -24.21 21.39 -4.01
C CYS A 240 -22.86 21.40 -3.26
N SER A 241 -22.66 22.37 -2.37
CA SER A 241 -21.40 22.56 -1.64
C SER A 241 -21.15 21.48 -0.57
N ALA A 242 -22.20 20.85 -0.05
CA ALA A 242 -22.14 19.80 0.96
C ALA A 242 -21.56 18.45 0.47
N ARG A 243 -21.22 18.31 -0.82
CA ARG A 243 -20.84 17.03 -1.45
C ARG A 243 -19.32 16.87 -1.68
N ARG A 244 -18.47 17.30 -0.74
CA ARG A 244 -17.01 17.13 -0.85
C ARG A 244 -16.52 15.89 -0.12
N GLU A 245 -15.91 14.97 -0.86
CA GLU A 245 -15.20 13.79 -0.35
C GLU A 245 -13.70 14.04 -0.14
N LYS A 246 -13.10 13.34 0.83
CA LYS A 246 -11.66 13.36 1.11
C LYS A 246 -11.01 12.03 0.68
N THR A 247 -9.79 12.13 0.17
CA THR A 247 -8.97 11.02 -0.34
C THR A 247 -7.92 10.57 0.68
N ILE A 248 -7.73 9.26 0.84
CA ILE A 248 -6.61 8.66 1.62
C ILE A 248 -5.97 7.58 0.75
N GLY A 249 -4.81 7.88 0.17
CA GLY A 249 -4.41 7.34 -1.14
C GLY A 249 -3.82 5.93 -1.25
N GLU A 250 -3.47 5.17 -0.21
CA GLU A 250 -2.67 3.94 -0.44
C GLU A 250 -3.16 2.66 0.25
N ILE A 251 -3.97 2.77 1.31
CA ILE A 251 -4.66 1.60 1.92
C ILE A 251 -5.97 1.27 1.15
N VAL A 252 -6.39 2.23 0.31
CA VAL A 252 -7.60 2.33 -0.51
C VAL A 252 -7.58 1.43 -1.76
N ASN A 253 -6.45 0.95 -2.27
CA ASN A 253 -6.47 0.37 -3.62
C ASN A 253 -7.20 -1.00 -3.75
N LEU A 254 -7.33 -1.78 -2.67
CA LEU A 254 -8.01 -3.10 -2.70
C LEU A 254 -9.42 -3.10 -2.07
N MET A 255 -9.67 -2.29 -1.03
CA MET A 255 -11.02 -2.07 -0.51
C MET A 255 -11.78 -0.97 -1.25
N ALA A 256 -11.10 0.03 -1.80
CA ALA A 256 -11.79 1.18 -2.37
C ALA A 256 -12.29 0.99 -3.78
N ILE A 257 -11.79 0.10 -4.63
CA ILE A 257 -12.42 -0.02 -5.96
C ILE A 257 -13.92 -0.36 -5.82
N ASP A 258 -14.25 -1.25 -4.88
CA ASP A 258 -15.64 -1.59 -4.61
C ASP A 258 -16.33 -0.55 -3.73
N VAL A 259 -15.70 -0.04 -2.65
CA VAL A 259 -16.32 0.96 -1.76
C VAL A 259 -16.53 2.32 -2.46
N ASP A 260 -15.55 2.84 -3.18
CA ASP A 260 -15.62 4.07 -3.99
C ASP A 260 -16.67 3.93 -5.11
N ARG A 261 -16.77 2.74 -5.71
CA ARG A 261 -17.85 2.44 -6.65
C ARG A 261 -19.21 2.46 -5.98
N PHE A 262 -19.37 1.86 -4.81
CA PHE A 262 -20.61 1.89 -4.04
C PHE A 262 -20.97 3.32 -3.60
N GLN A 263 -19.99 4.12 -3.21
CA GLN A 263 -20.15 5.51 -2.80
C GLN A 263 -20.62 6.39 -3.98
N ARG A 264 -19.98 6.27 -5.14
CA ARG A 264 -20.45 6.93 -6.37
C ARG A 264 -21.83 6.47 -6.82
N ILE A 265 -22.11 5.16 -6.75
CA ILE A 265 -23.43 4.61 -7.09
C ILE A 265 -24.49 5.21 -6.17
N THR A 266 -24.21 5.35 -4.87
CA THR A 266 -25.15 5.90 -3.89
C THR A 266 -25.58 7.32 -4.25
N ALA A 267 -24.64 8.17 -4.70
CA ALA A 267 -24.96 9.50 -5.20
C ALA A 267 -25.78 9.50 -6.51
N GLN A 268 -25.61 8.48 -7.36
CA GLN A 268 -26.33 8.35 -8.63
C GLN A 268 -27.71 7.69 -8.52
N ILE A 269 -27.97 6.88 -7.48
CA ILE A 269 -29.27 6.21 -7.29
C ILE A 269 -30.41 7.23 -7.25
N GLN A 270 -30.22 8.36 -6.57
CA GLN A 270 -31.23 9.41 -6.47
C GLN A 270 -31.51 10.08 -7.83
N GLN A 271 -30.53 10.09 -8.74
CA GLN A 271 -30.70 10.64 -10.08
C GLN A 271 -31.64 9.78 -10.95
N PHE A 272 -31.76 8.49 -10.65
CA PHE A 272 -32.55 7.56 -11.46
C PHE A 272 -34.05 7.91 -11.48
N TRP A 273 -34.62 8.30 -10.34
CA TRP A 273 -36.03 8.74 -10.27
C TRP A 273 -36.18 10.25 -10.48
N SER A 274 -35.17 11.04 -10.09
CA SER A 274 -35.15 12.50 -10.26
C SER A 274 -35.12 12.92 -11.73
N CYS A 275 -34.32 12.27 -12.59
CA CYS A 275 -34.23 12.59 -14.02
C CYS A 275 -35.59 12.52 -14.75
N PRO A 276 -36.34 11.40 -14.70
CA PRO A 276 -37.67 11.32 -15.31
C PRO A 276 -38.63 12.40 -14.79
N PHE A 277 -38.59 12.69 -13.49
CA PHE A 277 -39.40 13.73 -12.87
C PHE A 277 -39.04 15.13 -13.39
N GLN A 278 -37.75 15.47 -13.49
CA GLN A 278 -37.28 16.73 -14.05
C GLN A 278 -37.67 16.88 -15.53
N ILE A 279 -37.52 15.82 -16.33
CA ILE A 279 -37.91 15.82 -17.75
C ILE A 279 -39.43 16.07 -17.87
N LEU A 280 -40.24 15.40 -17.06
CA LEU A 280 -41.70 15.55 -17.07
C LEU A 280 -42.13 16.97 -16.69
N MET A 281 -41.56 17.52 -15.62
CA MET A 281 -41.77 18.92 -15.19
C MET A 281 -41.37 19.90 -16.29
N GLY A 282 -40.18 19.75 -16.85
CA GLY A 282 -39.65 20.63 -17.89
C GLY A 282 -40.48 20.58 -19.18
N LEU A 283 -40.90 19.39 -19.61
CA LEU A 283 -41.79 19.23 -20.76
C LEU A 283 -43.16 19.87 -20.50
N THR A 284 -43.74 19.65 -19.31
CA THR A 284 -45.03 20.24 -18.94
C THR A 284 -44.95 21.77 -18.97
N TYR A 285 -43.89 22.36 -18.41
CA TYR A 285 -43.65 23.80 -18.45
C TYR A 285 -43.49 24.31 -19.89
N LEU A 286 -42.71 23.61 -20.72
CA LEU A 286 -42.50 23.96 -22.13
C LEU A 286 -43.81 23.96 -22.93
N PHE A 287 -44.67 22.95 -22.74
CA PHE A 287 -45.98 22.88 -23.38
C PHE A 287 -46.94 23.98 -22.90
N ILE A 288 -46.88 24.39 -21.63
CA ILE A 288 -47.67 25.52 -21.13
C ILE A 288 -47.23 26.83 -21.79
N THR A 289 -45.93 27.05 -22.01
CA THR A 289 -45.42 28.31 -22.57
C THR A 289 -45.53 28.40 -24.09
N LEU A 290 -45.24 27.31 -24.82
CA LEU A 290 -45.13 27.30 -26.29
C LEU A 290 -46.26 26.53 -27.00
N GLY A 291 -47.09 25.80 -26.27
CA GLY A 291 -48.16 24.97 -26.84
C GLY A 291 -47.62 23.83 -27.72
N TYR A 292 -48.38 23.44 -28.75
CA TYR A 292 -48.03 22.34 -29.66
C TYR A 292 -46.74 22.58 -30.48
N SER A 293 -46.27 23.83 -30.57
CA SER A 293 -45.02 24.18 -31.25
C SER A 293 -43.77 23.54 -30.64
N ALA A 294 -43.85 23.06 -29.39
CA ALA A 294 -42.77 22.34 -28.71
C ALA A 294 -42.62 20.87 -29.16
N ALA A 295 -43.62 20.29 -29.85
CA ALA A 295 -43.67 18.86 -30.18
C ALA A 295 -42.47 18.34 -31.00
N PRO A 296 -41.92 19.05 -32.00
CA PRO A 296 -40.75 18.57 -32.76
C PRO A 296 -39.51 18.36 -31.89
N GLY A 297 -39.29 19.20 -30.88
CA GLY A 297 -38.18 19.07 -29.94
C GLY A 297 -38.30 17.82 -29.06
N VAL A 298 -39.53 17.49 -28.63
CA VAL A 298 -39.81 16.27 -27.85
C VAL A 298 -39.55 15.01 -28.68
N VAL A 299 -39.94 15.02 -29.96
CA VAL A 299 -39.69 13.89 -30.88
C VAL A 299 -38.19 13.64 -31.05
N ILE A 300 -37.39 14.70 -31.25
CA ILE A 300 -35.93 14.59 -31.35
C ILE A 300 -35.33 14.02 -30.06
N MET A 301 -35.79 14.48 -28.90
CA MET A 301 -35.33 13.99 -27.59
C MET A 301 -35.64 12.50 -27.38
N ILE A 302 -36.84 12.06 -27.77
CA ILE A 302 -37.25 10.65 -27.69
C ILE A 302 -36.40 9.76 -28.60
N VAL A 303 -36.04 10.23 -29.81
CA VAL A 303 -35.18 9.49 -30.75
C VAL A 303 -33.73 9.43 -30.27
N PHE A 304 -33.24 10.44 -29.58
CA PHE A 304 -31.85 10.48 -29.10
C PHE A 304 -31.58 9.53 -27.91
N LEU A 305 -32.61 9.26 -27.09
CA LEU A 305 -32.53 8.37 -25.94
C LEU A 305 -32.15 6.91 -26.29
N PRO A 306 -32.82 6.20 -27.22
CA PRO A 306 -32.48 4.83 -27.58
C PRO A 306 -31.09 4.72 -28.23
N THR A 307 -30.67 5.71 -29.02
CA THR A 307 -29.33 5.73 -29.62
C THR A 307 -28.23 5.73 -28.57
N ASN A 308 -28.37 6.53 -27.51
CA ASN A 308 -27.45 6.52 -26.38
C ASN A 308 -27.44 5.19 -25.62
N ILE A 309 -28.62 4.57 -25.42
CA ILE A 309 -28.73 3.26 -24.76
C ILE A 309 -28.02 2.17 -25.58
N LEU A 310 -28.23 2.13 -26.89
CA LEU A 310 -27.56 1.16 -27.79
C LEU A 310 -26.04 1.32 -27.78
N GLY A 311 -25.56 2.56 -27.78
CA GLY A 311 -24.13 2.88 -27.63
C GLY A 311 -23.58 2.36 -26.30
N SER A 312 -24.27 2.65 -25.19
CA SER A 312 -23.88 2.20 -23.85
C SER A 312 -23.84 0.66 -23.71
N ILE A 313 -24.83 -0.04 -24.27
CA ILE A 313 -24.83 -1.52 -24.29
C ILE A 313 -23.62 -2.06 -25.05
N SER A 314 -23.27 -1.44 -26.18
CA SER A 314 -22.10 -1.82 -26.97
C SER A 314 -20.81 -1.63 -26.17
N VAL A 315 -20.60 -0.45 -25.58
CA VAL A 315 -19.45 -0.16 -24.71
C VAL A 315 -19.34 -1.17 -23.56
N LYS A 316 -20.46 -1.47 -22.89
CA LYS A 316 -20.50 -2.46 -21.81
C LYS A 316 -20.07 -3.85 -22.27
N LYS A 317 -20.51 -4.30 -23.46
CA LYS A 317 -20.08 -5.59 -24.05
C LYS A 317 -18.56 -5.62 -24.26
N TRP A 318 -18.00 -4.55 -24.81
CA TRP A 318 -16.54 -4.44 -25.02
C TRP A 318 -15.78 -4.42 -23.69
N GLN A 319 -16.26 -3.67 -22.71
CA GLN A 319 -15.65 -3.58 -21.39
C GLN A 319 -15.61 -4.93 -20.66
N VAL A 320 -16.69 -5.72 -20.73
CA VAL A 320 -16.74 -7.07 -20.13
C VAL A 320 -15.73 -8.01 -20.79
N ARG A 321 -15.62 -7.97 -22.13
CA ARG A 321 -14.61 -8.78 -22.85
C ARG A 321 -13.19 -8.36 -22.45
N GLN A 322 -12.94 -7.06 -22.31
CA GLN A 322 -11.65 -6.55 -21.87
C GLN A 322 -11.30 -7.01 -20.45
N MET A 323 -12.25 -7.02 -19.52
CA MET A 323 -11.99 -7.50 -18.15
C MET A 323 -11.59 -8.98 -18.16
N LYS A 324 -12.27 -9.83 -18.92
CA LYS A 324 -11.92 -11.25 -19.04
C LYS A 324 -10.49 -11.47 -19.54
N LEU A 325 -10.09 -10.77 -20.61
CA LEU A 325 -8.73 -10.87 -21.15
C LEU A 325 -7.68 -10.34 -20.18
N LYS A 326 -7.99 -9.30 -19.40
CA LYS A 326 -7.11 -8.79 -18.33
C LYS A 326 -6.94 -9.81 -17.21
N ASP A 327 -8.03 -10.44 -16.78
CA ASP A 327 -8.01 -11.44 -15.70
C ASP A 327 -7.21 -12.69 -16.13
N GLU A 328 -7.43 -13.18 -17.35
CA GLU A 328 -6.65 -14.30 -17.93
C GLU A 328 -5.15 -13.98 -17.98
N ARG A 329 -4.79 -12.77 -18.43
CA ARG A 329 -3.39 -12.32 -18.43
C ARG A 329 -2.79 -12.28 -17.01
N ILE A 330 -3.51 -11.71 -16.05
CA ILE A 330 -3.05 -11.60 -14.66
C ILE A 330 -2.88 -12.99 -14.05
N LYS A 331 -3.83 -13.90 -14.29
CA LYS A 331 -3.78 -15.28 -13.84
C LYS A 331 -2.54 -16.01 -14.39
N MET A 332 -2.29 -15.92 -15.71
CA MET A 332 -1.11 -16.54 -16.30
C MET A 332 0.19 -15.97 -15.74
N ILE A 333 0.28 -14.65 -15.53
CA ILE A 333 1.47 -14.04 -14.91
C ILE A 333 1.66 -14.58 -13.48
N HIS A 334 0.59 -14.73 -12.71
CA HIS A 334 0.65 -15.30 -11.37
C HIS A 334 1.09 -16.77 -11.38
N GLU A 335 0.54 -17.58 -12.28
CA GLU A 335 0.94 -18.98 -12.45
C GLU A 335 2.41 -19.10 -12.86
N VAL A 336 2.90 -18.23 -13.75
CA VAL A 336 4.32 -18.19 -14.13
C VAL A 336 5.20 -17.75 -12.97
N LEU A 337 4.82 -16.71 -12.21
CA LEU A 337 5.60 -16.25 -11.04
C LEU A 337 5.63 -17.31 -9.94
N ASN A 338 4.50 -17.94 -9.66
CA ASN A 338 4.41 -19.04 -8.70
C ASN A 338 5.13 -20.28 -9.22
N GLY A 339 5.10 -20.55 -10.53
CA GLY A 339 5.88 -21.61 -11.17
C GLY A 339 7.38 -21.37 -11.05
N ILE A 340 7.87 -20.14 -11.26
CA ILE A 340 9.27 -19.77 -11.04
C ILE A 340 9.64 -19.94 -9.57
N LYS A 341 8.82 -19.45 -8.64
CA LYS A 341 9.04 -19.65 -7.19
C LYS A 341 9.00 -21.12 -6.81
N ALA A 342 8.10 -21.91 -7.39
CA ALA A 342 7.98 -23.34 -7.15
C ALA A 342 9.17 -24.10 -7.72
N ILE A 343 9.68 -23.75 -8.90
CA ILE A 343 10.89 -24.35 -9.48
C ILE A 343 12.11 -24.02 -8.62
N VAL A 344 12.27 -22.76 -8.19
CA VAL A 344 13.37 -22.34 -7.32
C VAL A 344 13.24 -22.98 -5.93
N SER A 345 12.03 -23.03 -5.38
CA SER A 345 11.74 -23.67 -4.09
C SER A 345 11.92 -25.18 -4.16
N ASN A 346 11.47 -25.83 -5.22
CA ASN A 346 11.64 -27.27 -5.45
C ASN A 346 13.11 -27.62 -5.64
N ASN A 347 13.90 -26.79 -6.35
CA ASN A 347 15.34 -26.97 -6.40
C ASN A 347 16.00 -26.80 -5.02
N ARG A 348 15.57 -25.83 -4.22
CA ARG A 348 16.06 -25.65 -2.85
C ARG A 348 15.64 -26.80 -1.93
N LEU A 349 14.39 -27.24 -1.99
CA LEU A 349 13.85 -28.36 -1.22
C LEU A 349 14.51 -29.67 -1.64
N LYS A 350 14.70 -29.91 -2.94
CA LYS A 350 15.43 -31.09 -3.42
C LYS A 350 16.87 -31.07 -2.91
N ASN A 351 17.54 -29.92 -2.97
CA ASN A 351 18.89 -29.79 -2.41
C ASN A 351 18.90 -29.96 -0.88
N TYR A 352 17.86 -29.52 -0.18
CA TYR A 352 17.72 -29.69 1.27
C TYR A 352 17.43 -31.15 1.65
N PHE A 353 16.49 -31.82 0.98
CA PHE A 353 16.14 -33.22 1.22
C PHE A 353 17.22 -34.20 0.78
N VAL A 354 18.09 -33.80 -0.15
CA VAL A 354 19.27 -34.57 -0.56
C VAL A 354 20.51 -34.17 0.25
N ALA A 355 20.46 -33.07 1.02
CA ALA A 355 21.57 -32.73 1.90
C ALA A 355 21.60 -33.72 3.06
N ASP A 356 22.81 -34.20 3.37
CA ASP A 356 23.02 -35.09 4.51
C ASP A 356 22.57 -34.40 5.81
N GLU A 357 21.72 -35.07 6.59
CA GLU A 357 21.31 -34.57 7.89
C GLU A 357 22.52 -34.57 8.84
N LEU A 358 22.79 -33.43 9.47
CA LEU A 358 23.80 -33.33 10.51
C LEU A 358 23.32 -34.11 11.74
N ASP A 359 24.14 -35.05 12.20
CA ASP A 359 23.82 -35.85 13.39
C ASP A 359 23.70 -34.93 14.63
N PRO A 360 22.53 -34.85 15.28
CA PRO A 360 22.34 -34.03 16.47
C PRO A 360 23.19 -34.47 17.67
N GLY A 361 23.77 -35.67 17.64
CA GLY A 361 24.74 -36.20 18.62
C GLY A 361 26.18 -35.69 18.45
N VAL A 362 26.46 -34.84 17.45
CA VAL A 362 27.80 -34.29 17.20
C VAL A 362 28.36 -33.52 18.39
N VAL A 363 27.51 -32.73 19.06
CA VAL A 363 27.88 -31.95 20.25
C VAL A 363 27.21 -32.55 21.48
N GLU A 364 28.02 -33.03 22.42
CA GLU A 364 27.52 -33.50 23.71
C GLU A 364 27.05 -32.29 24.52
N ARG A 365 25.73 -32.13 24.62
CA ARG A 365 25.07 -31.09 25.41
C ARG A 365 24.46 -31.70 26.67
N ASP A 366 24.75 -31.09 27.80
CA ASP A 366 24.17 -31.49 29.09
C ASP A 366 22.64 -31.24 29.09
N HIS A 367 21.85 -32.27 28.83
CA HIS A 367 20.39 -32.27 29.03
C HIS A 367 19.96 -33.43 29.94
N LYS A 368 19.99 -33.12 31.25
CA LYS A 368 19.37 -33.72 32.44
C LYS A 368 18.75 -35.13 32.38
N ASN A 369 19.09 -35.88 33.44
CA ASN A 369 18.39 -36.99 34.12
C ASN A 369 18.80 -38.45 33.82
N ASP A 370 20.09 -38.74 33.67
CA ASP A 370 20.58 -40.08 34.00
C ASP A 370 21.50 -40.06 35.22
N ALA A 371 21.21 -40.97 36.15
CA ALA A 371 21.91 -41.15 37.43
C ALA A 371 23.41 -41.46 37.28
N SER A 372 23.87 -41.73 36.06
CA SER A 372 25.28 -41.91 35.68
C SER A 372 26.09 -40.60 35.71
N CYS A 373 25.44 -39.43 35.81
CA CYS A 373 26.09 -38.12 35.68
C CYS A 373 26.77 -37.60 36.97
N LEU A 374 26.61 -38.30 38.10
CA LEU A 374 27.28 -37.95 39.36
C LEU A 374 28.81 -38.10 39.31
N MET A 375 29.35 -38.87 38.35
CA MET A 375 30.80 -38.97 38.14
C MET A 375 31.34 -37.91 37.15
N ILE A 376 30.49 -37.27 36.34
CA ILE A 376 30.90 -36.29 35.30
C ILE A 376 30.79 -34.84 35.80
N ALA A 377 30.03 -34.59 36.87
CA ALA A 377 30.00 -33.30 37.59
C ALA A 377 31.37 -32.84 38.13
N ALA A 378 32.40 -33.70 38.07
CA ALA A 378 33.78 -33.40 38.47
C ALA A 378 34.63 -32.75 37.36
N ALA A 379 34.15 -32.64 36.12
CA ALA A 379 34.93 -32.01 35.06
C ALA A 379 34.84 -30.47 35.15
N LYS A 380 36.00 -29.81 35.23
CA LYS A 380 36.16 -28.37 35.53
C LYS A 380 35.81 -27.44 34.37
N ASP A 381 35.77 -27.97 33.15
CA ASP A 381 35.78 -27.15 31.94
C ASP A 381 34.39 -27.04 31.29
N ALA A 382 34.10 -25.87 30.73
CA ALA A 382 32.81 -25.50 30.13
C ALA A 382 32.72 -25.89 28.65
N ILE A 383 33.86 -25.95 27.96
CA ILE A 383 34.00 -26.40 26.58
C ILE A 383 35.22 -27.33 26.52
N GLU A 384 35.05 -28.51 25.93
CA GLU A 384 36.10 -29.52 25.76
C GLU A 384 36.11 -30.00 24.31
N PHE A 385 37.27 -29.94 23.66
CA PHE A 385 37.57 -30.56 22.36
C PHE A 385 38.69 -31.58 22.54
N GLU A 386 38.45 -32.82 22.11
CA GLU A 386 39.44 -33.90 22.13
C GLU A 386 39.60 -34.45 20.71
N ASN A 387 40.78 -34.24 20.11
CA ASN A 387 41.15 -34.67 18.75
C ASN A 387 40.05 -34.40 17.70
N PHE A 388 39.44 -33.21 17.75
CA PHE A 388 38.25 -32.91 16.96
C PHE A 388 38.60 -32.47 15.54
N SER A 389 38.03 -33.17 14.56
CA SER A 389 38.16 -32.89 13.13
C SER A 389 36.79 -32.76 12.48
N ALA A 390 36.60 -31.70 11.68
CA ALA A 390 35.31 -31.36 11.07
C ALA A 390 35.44 -30.72 9.68
N ALA A 391 34.41 -30.93 8.87
CA ALA A 391 34.27 -30.40 7.51
C ALA A 391 32.85 -29.88 7.27
N TRP A 392 32.69 -28.98 6.29
CA TRP A 392 31.37 -28.50 5.86
C TRP A 392 30.64 -29.50 4.97
N ASP A 393 31.40 -30.36 4.28
CA ASP A 393 30.89 -31.42 3.45
C ASP A 393 31.49 -32.74 3.95
N SER A 394 30.64 -33.65 4.43
CA SER A 394 31.03 -34.97 4.93
C SER A 394 31.49 -35.91 3.81
N SER A 395 31.18 -35.60 2.55
CA SER A 395 31.47 -36.46 1.41
C SER A 395 32.92 -36.34 0.90
N ASP A 396 33.56 -35.17 1.08
CA ASP A 396 34.94 -34.90 0.67
C ASP A 396 35.91 -35.02 1.87
N SER A 397 36.34 -36.25 2.16
CA SER A 397 37.33 -36.57 3.22
C SER A 397 38.68 -35.84 3.07
N ASN A 398 38.98 -35.31 1.87
CA ASN A 398 40.18 -34.52 1.59
C ASN A 398 40.05 -33.03 1.97
N SER A 399 38.86 -32.55 2.40
CA SER A 399 38.59 -31.13 2.68
C SER A 399 38.36 -30.82 4.16
N THR A 400 39.17 -31.42 5.04
CA THR A 400 39.13 -31.15 6.48
C THR A 400 39.43 -29.69 6.78
N THR A 401 38.40 -28.93 7.16
CA THR A 401 38.52 -27.49 7.47
C THR A 401 39.10 -27.28 8.87
N LEU A 402 38.73 -28.15 9.81
CA LEU A 402 39.27 -28.22 11.17
C LEU A 402 39.94 -29.59 11.34
N GLN A 403 41.18 -29.61 11.81
CA GLN A 403 41.99 -30.81 11.97
C GLN A 403 42.53 -30.89 13.40
N ASP A 404 42.26 -32.02 14.06
CA ASP A 404 42.82 -32.47 15.34
C ASP A 404 42.89 -31.39 16.43
N ILE A 405 41.79 -30.67 16.60
CA ILE A 405 41.69 -29.59 17.57
C ILE A 405 41.56 -30.19 18.97
N ASN A 406 42.50 -29.83 19.84
CA ASN A 406 42.48 -30.10 21.27
C ASN A 406 42.42 -28.76 22.01
N LEU A 407 41.30 -28.50 22.68
CA LEU A 407 41.05 -27.25 23.38
C LEU A 407 40.19 -27.52 24.62
N SER A 408 40.62 -27.03 25.78
CA SER A 408 39.78 -27.02 26.98
C SER A 408 39.64 -25.60 27.52
N ALA A 409 38.43 -25.25 27.92
CA ALA A 409 38.06 -23.92 28.39
C ALA A 409 37.41 -23.98 29.78
N ALA A 410 38.09 -23.48 30.81
CA ALA A 410 37.53 -23.39 32.15
C ALA A 410 36.32 -22.44 32.21
N ARG A 411 35.38 -22.72 33.12
CA ARG A 411 34.19 -21.88 33.30
C ARG A 411 34.57 -20.47 33.76
N GLY A 412 34.07 -19.46 33.04
CA GLY A 412 34.34 -18.04 33.33
C GLY A 412 35.62 -17.48 32.71
N ALA A 413 36.34 -18.29 31.92
CA ALA A 413 37.51 -17.81 31.17
C ALA A 413 37.10 -16.97 29.94
N LEU A 414 37.89 -15.93 29.65
CA LEU A 414 37.80 -15.15 28.40
C LEU A 414 38.81 -15.73 27.39
N ILE A 415 38.31 -16.27 26.29
CA ILE A 415 39.13 -16.94 25.27
C ILE A 415 39.07 -16.11 23.98
N ALA A 416 40.24 -15.88 23.37
CA ALA A 416 40.38 -15.21 22.08
C ALA A 416 40.91 -16.19 21.03
N VAL A 417 40.29 -16.19 19.85
CA VAL A 417 40.72 -16.99 18.69
C VAL A 417 41.22 -16.05 17.60
N VAL A 418 42.49 -16.19 17.20
CA VAL A 418 43.15 -15.31 16.23
C VAL A 418 43.78 -16.12 15.09
N GLY A 419 43.86 -15.52 13.89
CA GLY A 419 44.47 -16.18 12.73
C GLY A 419 44.14 -15.49 11.41
N LYS A 420 44.80 -15.91 10.33
CA LYS A 420 44.66 -15.36 8.96
C LYS A 420 43.22 -15.49 8.43
N VAL A 421 42.84 -14.67 7.45
CA VAL A 421 41.54 -14.83 6.77
C VAL A 421 41.48 -16.22 6.12
N GLY A 422 40.37 -16.94 6.30
CA GLY A 422 40.20 -18.31 5.79
C GLY A 422 40.78 -19.43 6.66
N CYS A 423 41.37 -19.16 7.83
CA CYS A 423 41.95 -20.20 8.70
C CYS A 423 40.92 -20.97 9.57
N GLY A 424 39.62 -20.94 9.22
CA GLY A 424 38.60 -21.72 9.95
C GLY A 424 38.07 -21.11 11.26
N LYS A 425 38.33 -19.84 11.60
CA LYS A 425 37.82 -19.21 12.85
C LYS A 425 36.29 -19.27 12.98
N SER A 426 35.57 -18.84 11.94
CA SER A 426 34.11 -18.89 11.93
C SER A 426 33.60 -20.33 11.93
N SER A 427 34.32 -21.23 11.25
CA SER A 427 34.04 -22.67 11.24
C SER A 427 34.18 -23.28 12.64
N LEU A 428 35.19 -22.89 13.43
CA LEU A 428 35.31 -23.32 14.82
C LEU A 428 34.09 -22.93 15.67
N LEU A 429 33.53 -21.74 15.46
CA LEU A 429 32.29 -21.32 16.15
C LEU A 429 31.07 -22.09 15.66
N SER A 430 30.95 -22.34 14.36
CA SER A 430 29.88 -23.18 13.80
C SER A 430 29.96 -24.63 14.30
N ALA A 431 31.17 -25.18 14.51
CA ALA A 431 31.36 -26.48 15.13
C ALA A 431 30.82 -26.54 16.57
N LEU A 432 31.03 -25.49 17.39
CA LEU A 432 30.45 -25.37 18.73
C LEU A 432 28.91 -25.32 18.73
N LEU A 433 28.32 -24.75 17.69
CA LEU A 433 26.88 -24.71 17.50
C LEU A 433 26.32 -26.05 16.98
N GLY A 434 27.17 -26.96 16.52
CA GLY A 434 26.78 -28.22 15.89
C GLY A 434 26.31 -28.05 14.45
N GLU A 435 26.73 -26.98 13.77
CA GLU A 435 26.37 -26.70 12.37
C GLU A 435 27.37 -27.29 11.35
N MET A 436 28.43 -27.97 11.81
CA MET A 436 29.42 -28.63 10.96
C MET A 436 29.38 -30.15 11.11
N GLY A 437 29.70 -30.87 10.03
CA GLY A 437 29.83 -32.32 10.04
C GLY A 437 31.08 -32.76 10.80
N LYS A 438 30.90 -33.60 11.81
CA LYS A 438 31.98 -34.22 12.59
C LYS A 438 32.56 -35.40 11.84
N LEU A 439 33.88 -35.46 11.73
CA LEU A 439 34.59 -36.62 11.20
C LEU A 439 35.10 -37.50 12.35
N HIS A 440 35.94 -36.95 13.23
CA HIS A 440 36.51 -37.65 14.37
C HIS A 440 36.65 -36.73 15.60
N GLY A 441 36.81 -37.33 16.78
CA GLY A 441 37.02 -36.63 18.06
C GLY A 441 35.77 -36.42 18.90
N ARG A 442 35.86 -35.57 19.92
CA ARG A 442 34.77 -35.26 20.86
C ARG A 442 34.66 -33.76 21.07
N ILE A 443 33.43 -33.23 21.13
CA ILE A 443 33.15 -31.84 21.48
C ILE A 443 32.04 -31.80 22.53
N GLY A 444 32.35 -31.23 23.70
CA GLY A 444 31.42 -31.08 24.82
C GLY A 444 31.15 -29.60 25.09
N VAL A 445 29.86 -29.23 25.20
CA VAL A 445 29.44 -27.86 25.53
C VAL A 445 28.42 -27.90 26.67
N ARG A 446 28.74 -27.23 27.78
CA ARG A 446 27.88 -27.24 28.98
C ARG A 446 27.09 -25.95 29.13
N GLY A 447 25.76 -26.04 29.11
CA GLY A 447 24.84 -24.94 29.38
C GLY A 447 24.18 -24.32 28.14
N LYS A 448 23.74 -23.06 28.27
CA LYS A 448 23.06 -22.32 27.18
C LYS A 448 24.08 -21.50 26.38
N VAL A 449 23.99 -21.55 25.06
CA VAL A 449 24.87 -20.83 24.14
C VAL A 449 24.16 -19.57 23.62
N ALA A 450 24.89 -18.47 23.51
CA ALA A 450 24.46 -17.27 22.80
C ALA A 450 25.39 -17.06 21.61
N TYR A 451 24.82 -16.78 20.44
CA TYR A 451 25.56 -16.62 19.19
C TYR A 451 25.30 -15.27 18.55
N VAL A 452 26.35 -14.66 17.99
CA VAL A 452 26.27 -13.43 17.21
C VAL A 452 26.92 -13.70 15.86
N PRO A 453 26.16 -13.68 14.76
CA PRO A 453 26.70 -13.94 13.43
C PRO A 453 27.55 -12.77 12.93
N GLN A 454 28.45 -13.05 11.98
CA GLN A 454 29.28 -12.02 11.34
C GLN A 454 28.46 -11.01 10.53
N LEU A 455 27.40 -11.47 9.86
CA LEU A 455 26.44 -10.61 9.18
C LEU A 455 25.21 -10.47 10.08
N PRO A 456 24.89 -9.26 10.58
CA PRO A 456 23.75 -9.06 11.45
C PRO A 456 22.44 -9.27 10.67
N TRP A 457 21.48 -9.92 11.32
CA TRP A 457 20.10 -10.08 10.84
C TRP A 457 19.16 -9.35 11.80
N ILE A 458 18.26 -8.54 11.26
CA ILE A 458 17.34 -7.67 12.02
C ILE A 458 15.92 -7.93 11.53
N GLN A 459 14.96 -8.07 12.46
CA GLN A 459 13.55 -8.30 12.17
C GLN A 459 12.82 -6.97 11.90
N ASN A 460 11.77 -7.02 11.06
CA ASN A 460 10.89 -5.89 10.76
C ASN A 460 10.00 -5.51 11.97
N MET A 461 10.61 -4.94 13.00
CA MET A 461 9.99 -4.54 14.27
C MET A 461 10.74 -3.34 14.86
N THR A 462 10.34 -2.86 16.04
CA THR A 462 11.07 -1.78 16.73
C THR A 462 12.48 -2.21 17.13
N VAL A 463 13.38 -1.24 17.34
CA VAL A 463 14.73 -1.51 17.89
C VAL A 463 14.62 -2.25 19.22
N ARG A 464 13.70 -1.80 20.08
CA ARG A 464 13.43 -2.40 21.38
C ARG A 464 13.04 -3.86 21.26
N ASP A 465 12.12 -4.20 20.35
CA ASP A 465 11.66 -5.58 20.18
C ASP A 465 12.76 -6.49 19.62
N ASN A 466 13.61 -5.97 18.72
CA ASN A 466 14.79 -6.68 18.24
C ASN A 466 15.80 -6.97 19.36
N ILE A 467 15.99 -6.05 20.32
CA ILE A 467 16.89 -6.24 21.47
C ILE A 467 16.27 -7.19 22.51
N LEU A 468 14.97 -7.08 22.78
CA LEU A 468 14.27 -7.94 23.73
C LEU A 468 14.16 -9.39 23.23
N PHE A 469 14.01 -9.57 21.91
CA PHE A 469 13.96 -10.86 21.24
C PHE A 469 12.98 -11.84 21.93
N GLY A 470 11.76 -11.38 22.19
CA GLY A 470 10.68 -12.15 22.82
C GLY A 470 10.71 -12.22 24.35
N LYS A 471 11.64 -11.53 25.03
CA LYS A 471 11.68 -11.43 26.50
C LYS A 471 10.89 -10.22 27.03
N PRO A 472 10.36 -10.27 28.26
CA PRO A 472 9.66 -9.14 28.87
C PRO A 472 10.60 -7.95 29.06
N PHE A 473 10.04 -6.74 28.94
CA PHE A 473 10.80 -5.50 29.08
C PHE A 473 11.17 -5.21 30.54
N ASP A 474 12.46 -5.29 30.86
CA ASP A 474 13.03 -4.85 32.14
C ASP A 474 13.86 -3.57 31.92
N LYS A 475 13.33 -2.44 32.38
CA LYS A 475 13.94 -1.11 32.20
C LYS A 475 15.34 -1.01 32.80
N ARG A 476 15.65 -1.66 33.92
CA ARG A 476 16.96 -1.55 34.57
C ARG A 476 18.02 -2.29 33.77
N ARG A 477 17.75 -3.55 33.45
CA ARG A 477 18.65 -4.40 32.65
C ARG A 477 18.82 -3.84 31.25
N TYR A 478 17.75 -3.42 30.61
CA TYR A 478 17.77 -2.84 29.26
C TYR A 478 18.68 -1.60 29.20
N ASN A 479 18.53 -0.67 30.14
CA ASN A 479 19.39 0.53 30.19
C ASN A 479 20.86 0.22 30.50
N GLN A 480 21.14 -0.79 31.34
CA GLN A 480 22.50 -1.25 31.59
C GLN A 480 23.15 -1.81 30.32
N VAL A 481 22.43 -2.64 29.56
CA VAL A 481 22.90 -3.20 28.29
C VAL A 481 23.11 -2.08 27.26
N LEU A 482 22.17 -1.14 27.12
CA LEU A 482 22.33 0.00 26.19
C LEU A 482 23.55 0.87 26.53
N ASN A 483 23.82 1.09 27.82
CA ASN A 483 25.02 1.78 28.28
C ASN A 483 26.29 1.00 27.94
N ALA A 484 26.32 -0.30 28.24
CA ALA A 484 27.48 -1.15 28.02
C ALA A 484 27.81 -1.31 26.52
N CYS A 485 26.79 -1.36 25.65
CA CYS A 485 26.96 -1.41 24.20
C CYS A 485 27.18 -0.03 23.56
N ALA A 486 27.27 1.04 24.35
CA ALA A 486 27.42 2.43 23.89
C ALA A 486 26.38 2.86 22.84
N LEU A 487 25.17 2.28 22.86
CA LEU A 487 24.14 2.51 21.83
C LEU A 487 23.31 3.78 22.09
N LYS A 488 23.44 4.40 23.26
CA LYS A 488 22.66 5.60 23.65
C LYS A 488 22.82 6.80 22.70
N PRO A 489 24.02 7.15 22.21
CA PRO A 489 24.19 8.22 21.23
C PRO A 489 23.47 7.89 19.91
N ASP A 490 23.56 6.64 19.44
CA ASP A 490 22.94 6.21 18.18
C ASP A 490 21.41 6.23 18.27
N LEU A 491 20.85 5.79 19.39
CA LEU A 491 19.42 5.88 19.64
C LEU A 491 18.91 7.32 19.65
N LYS A 492 19.71 8.30 20.10
CA LYS A 492 19.32 9.73 20.05
C LYS A 492 19.24 10.28 18.63
N ILE A 493 19.94 9.67 17.66
CA ILE A 493 19.89 10.07 16.25
C ILE A 493 18.59 9.55 15.61
N LEU A 494 18.04 8.45 16.11
CA LEU A 494 16.81 7.88 15.58
C LEU A 494 15.59 8.76 15.94
N PRO A 495 14.64 8.94 15.01
CA PRO A 495 13.52 9.87 15.17
C PRO A 495 12.61 9.56 16.36
N SER A 496 12.45 8.28 16.70
CA SER A 496 11.64 7.82 17.85
C SER A 496 12.48 7.04 18.86
N GLY A 497 13.79 7.28 18.90
CA GLY A 497 14.68 6.56 19.80
C GLY A 497 14.66 5.05 19.56
N ASP A 498 14.45 4.30 20.64
CA ASP A 498 14.39 2.83 20.62
C ASP A 498 13.05 2.25 20.12
N MET A 499 12.02 3.09 19.96
CA MET A 499 10.74 2.69 19.38
C MET A 499 10.72 2.80 17.85
N THR A 500 11.82 3.25 17.25
CA THR A 500 11.95 3.34 15.79
C THR A 500 11.84 1.94 15.16
N GLU A 501 10.95 1.78 14.19
CA GLU A 501 10.84 0.55 13.40
C GLU A 501 12.07 0.40 12.49
N ILE A 502 12.71 -0.76 12.57
CA ILE A 502 13.86 -1.13 11.72
C ILE A 502 13.46 -2.37 10.92
N GLY A 503 13.75 -2.39 9.62
CA GLY A 503 13.40 -3.49 8.73
C GLY A 503 13.21 -3.08 7.27
N GLU A 504 13.07 -4.06 6.37
CA GLU A 504 12.66 -3.81 4.98
C GLU A 504 11.17 -3.48 4.92
N LYS A 505 10.82 -2.26 4.48
CA LYS A 505 9.46 -1.89 4.04
C LYS A 505 9.18 -2.37 2.62
#